data_AF-A0A438KNA8-F1
#
_entry.id   AF-A0A438KNA8-F1
#
_cell.length_a   1.000
_cell.length_b   1.000
_cell.length_c   1.000
_cell.angle_alpha   90.00
_cell.angle_beta   90.00
_cell.angle_gamma   90.00
#
_symmetry.space_group_name_H-M   'P 1'
#
loop_
_entity.id
_entity.type
_entity.pdbx_description
1 polymer ?
#
loop_
_entity_poly.entity_id
_entity_poly.type
_entity_poly.pdbx_seq_one_letter_code
_entity_poly.pdbx_strand_id
1 'polypeptide(L)'
;MRRFSEVGVLPRPVSDHFPVLLEGGGLIRGPSPFKFENMWLEEEGFKDKMKTWWGSKFTGTSSFNLDAKLRALKDILKNWNKEVFGLIENKKGKALR
;
A
#
# COMPACT_ATOMS: atom_id res chain seq x y z
N MET A 1 9.05 -3.89 0.52
CA MET A 1 10.45 -3.98 0.97
C MET A 1 11.33 -3.63 -0.23
N ARG A 2 12.25 -2.66 -0.15
CA ARG A 2 13.26 -2.48 -1.20
C ARG A 2 14.29 -3.60 -1.02
N ARG A 3 14.58 -4.36 -2.07
CA ARG A 3 15.66 -5.35 -2.06
C ARG A 3 16.87 -4.67 -2.68
N PHE A 4 17.99 -4.61 -1.97
CA PHE A 4 19.24 -4.13 -2.57
C PHE A 4 19.73 -5.19 -3.55
N SER A 5 20.10 -4.77 -4.77
CA SER A 5 20.62 -5.66 -5.82
C SER A 5 22.12 -5.81 -5.72
N GLU A 6 22.81 -4.74 -5.33
CA GLU A 6 24.26 -4.73 -5.18
C GLU A 6 24.69 -3.89 -3.97
N VAL A 7 25.72 -4.36 -3.27
CA VAL A 7 26.38 -3.65 -2.19
C VAL A 7 27.88 -3.61 -2.51
N GLY A 8 28.43 -2.41 -2.66
CA GLY A 8 29.83 -2.17 -2.95
C GLY A 8 30.47 -1.23 -1.94
N VAL A 9 31.81 -1.25 -1.85
CA VAL A 9 32.59 -0.33 -1.02
C VAL A 9 33.38 0.60 -1.93
N LEU A 10 33.26 1.91 -1.71
CA LEU A 10 33.93 2.92 -2.54
C LEU A 10 35.32 3.30 -1.98
N PRO A 11 36.22 3.83 -2.83
CA PRO A 11 37.52 4.35 -2.40
C PRO A 11 37.39 5.47 -1.37
N ARG A 12 38.43 5.66 -0.55
CA ARG A 12 38.50 6.69 0.51
C ARG A 12 39.29 7.92 0.03
N PRO A 13 38.65 9.01 -0.43
CA PRO A 13 39.39 10.20 -0.83
C PRO A 13 39.83 11.06 0.37
N VAL A 14 39.00 11.24 1.40
CA VAL A 14 39.28 12.19 2.51
C VAL A 14 38.70 11.82 3.89
N SER A 15 37.97 10.71 4.01
CA SER A 15 37.39 10.24 5.29
C SER A 15 38.06 8.94 5.74
N ASP A 16 38.16 8.76 7.04
CA ASP A 16 38.52 7.50 7.71
C ASP A 16 37.47 6.40 7.51
N HIS A 17 36.22 6.78 7.23
CA HIS A 17 35.12 5.88 6.90
C HIS A 17 35.11 5.47 5.43
N PHE A 18 34.69 4.23 5.17
CA PHE A 18 34.43 3.73 3.82
C PHE A 18 32.99 4.06 3.40
N PRO A 19 32.78 4.80 2.29
CA PRO A 19 31.44 4.96 1.75
C PRO A 19 30.93 3.62 1.21
N VAL A 20 29.68 3.28 1.53
CA VAL A 20 29.01 2.07 1.02
C VAL A 20 28.11 2.47 -0.14
N LEU A 21 28.34 1.87 -1.31
CA LEU A 21 27.44 1.96 -2.46
C LEU A 21 26.32 0.93 -2.25
N LEU A 22 25.09 1.41 -2.18
CA LEU A 22 23.90 0.57 -2.17
C LEU A 22 23.17 0.79 -3.49
N GLU A 23 23.21 -0.18 -4.39
CA GLU A 23 22.32 -0.18 -5.55
C GLU A 23 20.99 -0.78 -5.10
N GLY A 24 19.97 0.08 -5.04
CA GLY A 24 18.61 -0.36 -4.84
C GLY A 24 18.20 -1.21 -6.03
N GLY A 25 18.01 -2.51 -5.82
CA GLY A 25 17.39 -3.35 -6.83
C GLY A 25 16.07 -2.75 -7.25
N GLY A 26 15.74 -2.92 -8.53
CA GLY A 26 14.52 -2.35 -9.11
C GLY A 26 13.33 -2.54 -8.17
N LEU A 27 12.47 -1.52 -8.10
CA LEU A 27 11.20 -1.58 -7.37
C LEU A 27 10.54 -2.93 -7.70
N ILE A 28 10.15 -3.69 -6.67
CA ILE A 28 9.42 -4.96 -6.83
C ILE A 28 8.33 -4.69 -7.89
N ARG A 29 8.52 -5.23 -9.09
CA ARG A 29 7.60 -5.08 -10.22
C ARG A 29 6.46 -6.06 -10.02
N GLY A 30 5.59 -5.71 -9.08
CA GLY A 30 4.33 -6.38 -8.83
C GLY A 30 3.26 -5.34 -8.57
N PRO A 31 1.97 -5.70 -8.64
CA PRO A 31 0.89 -4.82 -8.21
C PRO A 31 1.22 -4.27 -6.81
N SER A 32 1.13 -2.95 -6.63
CA SER A 32 1.32 -2.38 -5.30
C SER A 32 0.36 -3.08 -4.33
N PRO A 33 0.83 -3.51 -3.15
CA PRO A 33 -0.06 -3.97 -2.10
C PRO A 33 -1.15 -2.92 -1.86
N PHE A 34 -2.34 -3.39 -1.49
CA PHE A 34 -3.40 -2.51 -1.04
C PHE A 34 -2.91 -1.73 0.18
N LYS A 35 -3.08 -0.41 0.16
CA LYS A 35 -2.74 0.48 1.27
C LYS A 35 -4.02 1.07 1.82
N PHE A 36 -4.12 1.08 3.14
CA PHE A 36 -5.14 1.84 3.84
C PHE A 36 -4.59 3.26 4.07
N GLU A 37 -5.36 4.27 3.72
CA GLU A 37 -4.97 5.67 3.91
C GLU A 37 -5.64 6.21 5.16
N ASN A 38 -4.88 6.81 6.08
CA ASN A 38 -5.41 7.27 7.38
C ASN A 38 -6.52 8.32 7.23
N MET A 39 -6.47 9.14 6.18
CA MET A 39 -7.51 10.13 5.88
C MET A 39 -8.91 9.51 5.74
N TRP A 40 -9.02 8.23 5.39
CA TRP A 40 -10.32 7.56 5.28
C TRP A 40 -11.04 7.48 6.62
N LEU A 41 -10.32 7.50 7.76
CA LEU A 41 -10.92 7.46 9.09
C LEU A 41 -11.67 8.74 9.44
N GLU A 42 -11.31 9.85 8.79
CA GLU A 42 -11.87 11.18 9.03
C GLU A 42 -13.03 11.50 8.08
N GLU A 43 -13.18 10.73 7.00
CA GLU A 43 -14.21 10.95 5.99
C GLU A 43 -15.61 10.55 6.47
N GLU A 44 -16.59 11.39 6.16
CA GLU A 44 -17.98 11.12 6.48
C GLU A 44 -18.48 9.82 5.80
N GLY A 45 -19.24 9.02 6.55
CA GLY A 45 -19.77 7.75 6.05
C GLY A 45 -18.79 6.58 6.03
N PHE A 46 -17.50 6.77 6.36
CA PHE A 46 -16.54 5.65 6.47
C PHE A 46 -17.00 4.58 7.48
N LYS A 47 -17.39 5.01 8.68
CA LYS A 47 -17.86 4.11 9.75
C LYS A 47 -19.08 3.30 9.32
N ASP A 48 -20.00 3.90 8.58
CA ASP A 48 -21.22 3.20 8.15
C ASP A 48 -20.92 2.18 7.04
N LYS A 49 -20.02 2.49 6.11
CA LYS A 49 -19.48 1.49 5.16
C LYS A 49 -18.83 0.31 5.88
N MET A 50 -18.05 0.58 6.93
CA MET A 50 -17.42 -0.47 7.73
C MET A 50 -18.45 -1.33 8.48
N LYS A 51 -19.52 -0.74 9.03
CA LYS A 51 -20.62 -1.50 9.65
C LYS A 51 -21.31 -2.42 8.64
N THR A 52 -21.64 -1.90 7.45
CA THR A 52 -22.26 -2.69 6.37
C THR A 52 -21.37 -3.84 5.96
N TRP A 53 -20.06 -3.59 5.76
CA TRP A 53 -19.10 -4.65 5.46
C TRP A 53 -18.98 -5.67 6.60
N TRP A 54 -18.91 -5.24 7.86
CA TRP A 54 -18.74 -6.13 9.00
C TRP A 54 -19.89 -7.15 9.11
N GLY A 55 -21.12 -6.69 8.85
CA GLY A 55 -22.34 -7.50 8.85
C GLY A 55 -22.48 -8.47 7.69
N SER A 56 -21.60 -8.42 6.68
CA SER A 56 -21.63 -9.36 5.55
C SER A 56 -21.39 -10.81 5.99
N LYS A 57 -22.16 -11.72 5.39
CA LYS A 57 -22.11 -13.16 5.68
C LYS A 57 -21.47 -13.89 4.50
N PHE A 58 -20.55 -14.79 4.82
CA PHE A 58 -19.89 -15.69 3.89
C PHE A 58 -20.04 -17.12 4.41
N THR A 59 -20.18 -18.08 3.49
CA THR A 59 -20.36 -19.49 3.82
C THR A 59 -19.16 -20.27 3.31
N GLY A 60 -18.56 -21.08 4.18
CA GLY A 60 -17.37 -21.86 3.89
C GLY A 60 -16.56 -22.15 5.16
N THR A 61 -15.32 -22.61 4.98
CA THR A 61 -14.38 -22.78 6.10
C THR A 61 -14.03 -21.44 6.73
N SER A 62 -13.57 -21.45 7.98
CA SER A 62 -13.15 -20.23 8.68
C SER A 62 -12.07 -19.45 7.92
N SER A 63 -11.10 -20.15 7.31
CA SER A 63 -10.06 -19.55 6.48
C SER A 63 -10.62 -18.92 5.21
N PHE A 64 -11.53 -19.61 4.53
CA PHE A 64 -12.22 -19.07 3.36
C PHE A 64 -13.02 -17.81 3.70
N ASN A 65 -13.79 -17.85 4.80
CA ASN A 65 -14.62 -16.72 5.22
C ASN A 65 -13.78 -15.48 5.54
N LEU A 66 -12.63 -15.66 6.22
CA LEU A 66 -11.70 -14.56 6.50
C LEU A 66 -11.16 -13.94 5.20
N ASP A 67 -10.66 -14.79 4.31
CA ASP A 67 -10.08 -14.38 3.01
C ASP A 67 -11.14 -13.68 2.12
N ALA A 68 -12.36 -14.22 2.06
CA ALA A 68 -13.49 -13.61 1.36
C ALA A 68 -13.88 -12.24 1.95
N LYS A 69 -13.93 -12.11 3.29
CA LYS A 69 -14.19 -10.83 3.96
C LYS A 69 -13.14 -9.77 3.61
N LEU A 70 -11.86 -10.15 3.61
CA LEU A 70 -10.76 -9.24 3.29
C LEU A 70 -10.77 -8.81 1.81
N ARG A 71 -11.05 -9.73 0.89
CA ARG A 71 -11.23 -9.41 -0.54
C ARG A 71 -12.38 -8.42 -0.75
N ALA A 72 -13.55 -8.69 -0.14
CA ALA A 72 -14.69 -7.79 -0.22
C ALA A 72 -14.38 -6.39 0.34
N LEU A 73 -13.69 -6.32 1.49
CA LEU A 73 -13.26 -5.04 2.09
C LEU A 73 -12.40 -4.24 1.13
N LYS A 74 -11.40 -4.89 0.54
CA LYS A 74 -10.47 -4.26 -0.41
C LYS A 74 -11.22 -3.65 -1.59
N ASP A 75 -12.21 -4.35 -2.14
CA ASP A 75 -12.97 -3.86 -3.30
C ASP A 75 -13.92 -2.72 -2.93
N ILE A 76 -14.60 -2.81 -1.78
CA ILE A 76 -15.43 -1.72 -1.23
C ILE A 76 -14.61 -0.45 -1.05
N LEU A 77 -13.45 -0.54 -0.40
CA LEU A 77 -12.59 0.61 -0.14
C LEU A 77 -11.99 1.17 -1.43
N LYS A 78 -11.62 0.32 -2.39
CA LYS A 78 -11.13 0.78 -3.70
C LYS A 78 -12.17 1.56 -4.49
N ASN A 79 -13.41 1.06 -4.54
CA ASN A 79 -14.49 1.72 -5.25
C ASN A 79 -14.87 3.03 -4.57
N TRP A 80 -15.06 2.99 -3.25
CA TRP A 80 -15.37 4.19 -2.48
C TRP A 80 -14.28 5.26 -2.57
N ASN A 81 -13.00 4.88 -2.51
CA ASN A 81 -11.90 5.82 -2.66
C ASN A 81 -11.92 6.52 -4.04
N LYS A 82 -12.28 5.78 -5.10
CA LYS A 82 -12.44 6.36 -6.44
C LYS A 82 -13.64 7.30 -6.51
N GLU A 83 -14.75 6.96 -5.87
CA GLU A 83 -15.98 7.77 -5.86
C GLU A 83 -15.79 9.09 -5.10
N VAL A 84 -15.17 9.06 -3.93
CA VAL A 84 -15.04 10.25 -3.06
C VAL A 84 -13.82 11.10 -3.42
N PHE A 85 -12.67 10.48 -3.64
CA PHE A 85 -11.40 11.20 -3.79
C PHE A 85 -10.84 11.17 -5.23
N GLY A 86 -11.42 10.33 -6.10
CA GLY A 86 -10.93 10.09 -7.45
C GLY A 86 -9.67 9.21 -7.49
N LEU A 87 -8.89 9.34 -8.56
CA LEU A 87 -7.59 8.68 -8.70
C LEU A 87 -6.52 9.45 -7.89
N ILE A 88 -6.52 9.29 -6.55
CA ILE A 88 -5.52 9.91 -5.66
C ILE A 88 -4.09 9.56 -6.10
N GLU A 89 -3.85 8.35 -6.60
CA GLU A 89 -2.52 7.93 -7.09
C GLU A 89 -2.00 8.81 -8.24
N ASN A 90 -2.89 9.25 -9.14
CA ASN A 90 -2.53 10.18 -10.22
C ASN A 90 -2.25 11.59 -9.72
N LYS A 91 -2.87 12.00 -8.60
CA LYS A 91 -2.62 13.32 -7.97
C LYS A 91 -1.30 13.33 -7.20
N LYS A 92 -0.96 12.27 -6.46
CA LYS A 92 0.32 12.13 -5.74
C LYS A 92 1.53 12.18 -6.70
N GLY A 93 1.41 11.56 -7.89
CA GLY A 93 2.47 11.62 -8.92
C GLY A 93 2.65 12.99 -9.58
N LYS A 94 1.62 13.85 -9.60
CA LYS A 94 1.71 15.23 -10.10
C LYS A 94 2.27 16.21 -9.06
N ALA A 95 2.04 15.97 -7.78
CA ALA A 95 2.55 16.81 -6.69
C ALA A 95 4.05 16.58 -6.37
N LEU A 96 4.66 15.54 -6.95
CA LEU A 96 6.07 15.20 -6.82
C LEU A 96 6.89 15.57 -8.08
N ARG A 97 6.35 16.45 -8.94
CA ARG A 97 7.06 17.06 -10.07
C ARG A 97 7.37 18.52 -9.78
#